data_AF-A0A960ZNI4-F1
#
_entry.id   AF-A0A960ZNI4-F1
#
_cell.length_a   1.000
_cell.length_b   1.000
_cell.length_c   1.000
_cell.angle_alpha   90.00
_cell.angle_beta   90.00
_cell.angle_gamma   90.00
#
_symmetry.space_group_name_H-M   'P 1'
#
loop_
_entity.id
_entity.type
_entity.pdbx_description
1 polymer ?
#
loop_
_entity_poly.entity_id
_entity_poly.type
_entity_poly.pdbx_seq_one_letter_code
_entity_poly.pdbx_strand_id
1 'polypeptide(L)' 'MRVSVDIDEETMKEVMALTGETQKSPALAKAIVEFTYRRKAMEFGRLIREGAFDYPDPTADGGDGSDPTNPIPPLTQG' A
#
# COMPACT_ATOMS: atom_id res chain seq x y z
N MET A 1 -4.15 -19.46 7.37
CA MET A 1 -5.39 -18.97 8.03
C MET A 1 -6.58 -19.34 7.15
N ARG A 2 -7.70 -19.81 7.72
CA ARG A 2 -8.92 -20.15 6.97
C ARG A 2 -10.08 -19.32 7.53
N VAL A 3 -10.86 -18.70 6.64
CA VAL A 3 -11.99 -17.83 6.99
C VAL A 3 -13.17 -18.20 6.09
N SER A 4 -14.39 -18.17 6.63
CA SER A 4 -15.63 -18.30 5.87
C SER A 4 -16.35 -16.96 5.88
N VAL A 5 -16.87 -16.54 4.73
CA VAL A 5 -17.60 -15.29 4.55
C VAL A 5 -18.74 -15.52 3.57
N ASP A 6 -19.90 -14.95 3.87
CA ASP A 6 -21.06 -14.95 2.98
C ASP A 6 -21.01 -13.73 2.08
N ILE A 7 -21.03 -13.98 0.77
CA ILE A 7 -21.02 -12.98 -0.30
C ILE A 7 -22.03 -13.44 -1.34
N ASP A 8 -22.81 -12.50 -1.88
CA ASP A 8 -23.73 -12.78 -2.97
C ASP A 8 -22.99 -13.12 -4.27
N GLU A 9 -23.67 -13.83 -5.15
CA GLU A 9 -23.05 -14.37 -6.35
C GLU A 9 -22.64 -13.28 -7.37
N GLU A 10 -23.37 -12.17 -7.40
CA GLU A 10 -23.11 -11.05 -8.30
C GLU A 10 -21.80 -10.35 -7.92
N THR A 11 -21.65 -10.00 -6.65
CA THR A 11 -20.41 -9.43 -6.10
C THR A 11 -19.22 -10.36 -6.33
N MET A 12 -19.36 -11.67 -6.12
CA MET A 12 -18.25 -12.62 -6.37
C MET A 12 -17.86 -12.66 -7.86
N LYS A 13 -18.82 -12.57 -8.78
CA LYS A 13 -18.56 -12.51 -10.22
C LYS A 13 -17.81 -11.24 -10.60
N GLU A 14 -18.20 -10.09 -10.05
CA GLU A 14 -17.47 -8.83 -10.25
C GLU A 14 -16.03 -8.92 -9.73
N VAL A 15 -15.84 -9.45 -8.53
CA VAL A 15 -14.50 -9.63 -7.95
C VAL A 15 -13.64 -10.52 -8.86
N MET A 16 -14.19 -11.61 -9.38
CA MET A 16 -13.49 -12.49 -10.33
C MET A 16 -13.13 -11.76 -11.63
N ALA A 17 -14.05 -10.96 -12.18
CA ALA A 17 -13.80 -10.17 -13.38
C ALA A 17 -12.72 -9.09 -13.17
N LEU A 18 -12.76 -8.39 -12.04
CA LEU A 18 -11.79 -7.35 -11.69
C LEU A 18 -10.39 -7.91 -11.43
N THR A 19 -10.31 -9.09 -10.82
CA THR A 19 -9.04 -9.73 -10.47
C THR A 19 -8.44 -10.56 -11.60
N GLY A 20 -9.25 -10.92 -12.60
CA GLY A 20 -8.87 -11.83 -13.70
C GLY A 20 -8.81 -13.30 -13.29
N GLU A 21 -9.30 -13.65 -12.10
CA GLU A 21 -9.22 -14.99 -11.54
C GLU A 21 -10.49 -15.80 -11.85
N THR A 22 -10.31 -17.07 -12.22
CA THR A 22 -11.43 -17.97 -12.59
C THR A 22 -11.99 -18.77 -11.41
N GLN A 23 -11.32 -18.75 -10.26
CA GLN A 23 -11.75 -19.44 -9.04
C GLN A 23 -12.04 -18.44 -7.92
N LYS A 24 -13.06 -18.73 -7.11
CA LYS A 24 -13.54 -17.81 -6.05
C LYS A 24 -12.47 -17.48 -5.00
N SER A 25 -11.75 -18.50 -4.54
CA SER A 25 -10.74 -18.36 -3.48
C SER A 25 -9.57 -17.44 -3.88
N PRO A 26 -8.85 -17.67 -5.01
CA PRO A 26 -7.78 -16.77 -5.43
C PRO A 26 -8.28 -15.38 -5.79
N ALA A 27 -9.47 -15.25 -6.39
CA ALA A 27 -10.09 -13.95 -6.66
C ALA A 27 -10.25 -13.12 -5.37
N LEU A 28 -10.86 -13.72 -4.33
CA LEU A 28 -11.08 -13.05 -3.07
C LEU A 28 -9.75 -12.72 -2.35
N ALA A 29 -8.80 -13.67 -2.34
CA ALA A 29 -7.50 -13.46 -1.72
C ALA A 29 -6.73 -12.30 -2.37
N LYS A 30 -6.71 -12.24 -3.71
CA LYS A 30 -6.07 -11.17 -4.48
C LYS A 30 -6.74 -9.82 -4.23
N ALA A 31 -8.07 -9.77 -4.25
CA ALA A 31 -8.82 -8.56 -3.98
C ALA A 31 -8.51 -7.97 -2.59
N ILE A 32 -8.41 -8.81 -1.55
CA ILE A 32 -8.08 -8.37 -0.18
C ILE A 32 -6.66 -7.78 -0.11
N VAL A 33 -5.69 -8.43 -0.75
CA VAL A 33 -4.29 -7.95 -0.78
C VAL A 33 -4.21 -6.60 -1.48
N GLU A 34 -4.81 -6.48 -2.67
CA GLU A 34 -4.84 -5.22 -3.42
C GLU A 34 -5.55 -4.10 -2.66
N PHE A 35 -6.70 -4.40 -2.03
CA PHE A 35 -7.42 -3.42 -1.22
C PHE A 35 -6.54 -2.86 -0.10
N THR A 36 -5.83 -3.74 0.60
CA THR A 36 -4.92 -3.36 1.70
C THR A 36 -3.79 -2.47 1.20
N TYR A 37 -3.17 -2.81 0.07
CA TYR A 37 -2.12 -1.98 -0.52
C TYR A 37 -2.63 -0.61 -0.96
N ARG A 38 -3.79 -0.54 -1.62
CA ARG A 38 -4.38 0.74 -2.05
C ARG A 38 -4.69 1.63 -0.84
N ARG A 39 -5.24 1.07 0.24
CA ARG A 39 -5.51 1.82 1.49
C ARG A 39 -4.21 2.36 2.12
N LYS A 40 -3.18 1.52 2.23
CA LYS A 40 -1.87 1.94 2.74
C LYS A 40 -1.24 3.03 1.88
N ALA A 41 -1.33 2.93 0.56
CA ALA A 41 -0.80 3.95 -0.36
C ALA A 41 -1.53 5.29 -0.19
N MET A 42 -2.86 5.29 -0.01
CA MET A 42 -3.62 6.51 0.26
C MET A 42 -3.23 7.16 1.59
N GLU A 43 -3.06 6.34 2.64
CA GLU A 43 -2.63 6.81 3.95
C GLU A 43 -1.21 7.38 3.91
N PHE A 44 -0.29 6.70 3.22
CA PHE A 44 1.06 7.19 3.00
C PHE A 44 1.08 8.54 2.27
N GLY A 45 0.28 8.70 1.22
CA GLY A 45 0.15 9.98 0.52
C GLY A 45 -0.44 11.10 1.39
N ARG A 46 -1.32 10.76 2.35
CA ARG A 46 -1.81 11.71 3.35
C ARG A 46 -0.70 12.14 4.31
N LEU A 47 0.07 11.18 4.83
CA LEU A 47 1.18 11.43 5.76
C LEU A 47 2.26 12.32 5.14
N ILE A 48 2.58 12.13 3.85
CA ILE A 48 3.48 13.03 3.11
C ILE A 48 2.93 14.47 3.11
N ARG A 49 1.65 14.68 2.79
CA ARG A 49 1.06 16.02 2.75
C ARG A 49 0.97 16.70 4.11
N GLU A 50 0.83 15.92 5.18
CA GLU A 50 0.76 16.42 6.55
C GLU A 50 2.15 16.67 7.16
N GLY A 51 3.24 16.44 6.42
CA GLY A 51 4.60 16.62 6.93
C GLY A 51 4.94 15.65 8.06
N ALA A 52 4.31 14.47 8.09
CA ALA A 52 4.57 13.47 9.12
C ALA A 52 5.97 12.84 9.02
N PHE A 53 6.68 13.08 7.92
CA PHE A 53 8.05 12.65 7.70
C PHE A 53 8.96 13.88 7.76
N ASP A 54 9.90 13.86 8.70
CA ASP A 54 10.90 14.91 8.85
C ASP A 54 12.12 14.53 8.01
N TYR A 55 12.10 14.89 6.72
CA TYR A 55 13.21 14.60 5.83
C TYR A 55 14.36 15.56 6.17
N PRO A 56 15.57 15.06 6.52
CA PRO A 56 16.72 15.93 6.69
C PRO A 56 16.99 16.63 5.35
N ASP A 57 17.03 17.96 5.37
CA ASP A 57 17.38 18.75 4.21
C ASP A 57 18.82 18.35 3.80
N PRO A 58 19.04 17.79 2.59
CA PRO A 58 20.35 17.30 2.18
C PRO A 58 21.39 18.43 2.08
N THR A 59 20.95 19.69 2.13
CA THR A 59 21.83 20.87 2.13
C THR A 59 22.03 21.50 3.52
N ALA A 60 21.26 21.09 4.53
CA ALA A 60 21.42 21.54 5.91
C ALA A 60 22.36 20.60 6.66
N ASP A 61 23.64 20.98 6.68
CA ASP A 61 24.61 20.69 7.74
C ASP A 61 24.65 19.24 8.30
N GLY A 62 25.52 18.42 7.73
CA GLY A 62 26.31 17.42 8.48
C GLY A 62 25.58 16.33 9.28
N GLY A 63 24.26 16.20 9.19
CA GLY A 63 23.47 15.15 9.84
C GLY A 63 23.71 13.81 9.15
N ASP A 64 24.27 12.85 9.87
CA ASP A 64 24.72 11.55 9.35
C ASP A 64 23.59 10.58 8.94
N GLY A 65 22.37 11.07 8.68
CA GLY A 65 21.24 10.24 8.23
C GLY A 65 20.96 9.00 9.09
N SER A 66 21.46 8.94 10.32
CA SER A 66 21.55 7.69 11.09
C SER A 66 20.29 7.32 11.86
N ASP A 67 19.21 8.11 11.77
CA ASP A 67 17.92 7.70 12.35
C ASP A 67 17.35 6.55 11.49
N PRO A 68 17.44 5.29 11.95
CA PRO A 68 17.08 4.13 11.16
C PRO A 68 15.56 4.03 10.94
N THR A 69 14.78 4.90 11.61
CA THR A 69 13.32 4.94 11.51
C THR A 69 12.84 5.87 10.40
N ASN A 70 13.73 6.70 9.84
CA ASN A 70 13.36 7.68 8.82
C ASN A 70 13.60 7.13 7.41
N PRO A 71 12.55 6.91 6.59
CA PRO A 71 12.72 6.36 5.25
C PRO A 71 13.37 7.39 4.31
N ILE A 72 14.60 7.13 3.85
CA ILE A 72 15.30 7.98 2.90
C ILE A 72 14.59 7.91 1.52
N PRO A 73 14.15 9.03 0.94
CA PRO A 73 13.50 9.02 -0.37
C PRO A 73 14.51 8.69 -1.47
N PRO A 74 14.16 7.86 -2.47
CA PRO A 74 15.06 7.56 -3.58
C PRO A 74 15.30 8.82 -4.40
N LEU A 75 16.53 9.33 -4.34
CA LEU A 75 16.96 10.45 -5.18
C LEU A 75 16.84 10.00 -6.64
N THR A 76 15.98 10.68 -7.41
CA THR A 76 15.94 10.54 -8.87
C THR A 76 17.27 11.11 -9.37
N GLN A 77 18.20 10.24 -9.75
CA GLN A 77 19.38 10.69 -10.49
C GLN A 77 18.89 11.15 -11.86
N GLY A 78 19.05 12.45 -12.12
CA GLY A 78 18.77 13.09 -13.41
C GLY A 78 19.79 12.74 -14.48
#